data_AF-A0A5N7AB37-F1
#
_entry.id   AF-A0A5N7AB37-F1
#
_cell.length_a   1.000
_cell.length_b   1.000
_cell.length_c   1.000
_cell.angle_alpha   90.00
_cell.angle_beta   90.00
_cell.angle_gamma   90.00
#
_symmetry.space_group_name_H-M   'P 1'
#
loop_
_entity.id
_entity.type
_entity.pdbx_description
1 polymer ?
#
loop_
_entity_poly.entity_id
_entity_poly.type
_entity_poly.pdbx_seq_one_letter_code
_entity_poly.pdbx_strand_id
1 'polypeptide(L)'
;MSKTTYQNLPGPVGDCLKPASLATTATVPVSSTTSLVYTTGHIGLNLKTGALVHETAEAEFEAIFTCLDAALKNAGVGQGLAQGYRFISYLVHAEDEKVMQDVFQRMVPGHTPTWCTVIVQEINVKGMRAEIAAEGVVYHDT
;
A
#
# COMPACT_ATOMS: atom_id res chain seq x y z
N MET A 1 -17.55 -6.89 21.63
CA MET A 1 -16.51 -5.86 21.40
C MET A 1 -16.11 -5.92 19.95
N SER A 2 -16.10 -4.80 19.23
CA SER A 2 -15.58 -4.76 17.86
C SER A 2 -14.07 -5.03 17.91
N LYS A 3 -13.60 -6.05 17.17
CA LYS A 3 -12.20 -6.50 17.19
C LYS A 3 -11.50 -6.06 15.91
N THR A 4 -10.20 -5.79 15.99
CA THR A 4 -9.35 -5.64 14.81
C THR A 4 -9.44 -6.87 13.92
N THR A 5 -9.64 -6.66 12.62
CA THR A 5 -9.66 -7.71 11.61
C THR A 5 -8.37 -7.64 10.79
N TYR A 6 -7.72 -8.77 10.59
CA TYR A 6 -6.52 -8.88 9.76
C TYR A 6 -6.85 -9.64 8.49
N GLN A 7 -6.43 -9.14 7.35
CA GLN A 7 -6.67 -9.77 6.05
C GLN A 7 -5.39 -9.83 5.22
N ASN A 8 -5.21 -10.94 4.52
CA ASN A 8 -4.25 -11.02 3.44
C ASN A 8 -4.98 -10.81 2.11
N LEU A 9 -4.31 -10.14 1.17
CA LEU A 9 -4.76 -10.12 -0.21
C LEU A 9 -4.92 -11.55 -0.73
N PRO A 10 -5.97 -11.87 -1.51
CA PRO A 10 -6.03 -13.15 -2.19
C PRO A 10 -4.94 -13.22 -3.27
N GLY A 11 -4.28 -14.38 -3.38
CA GLY A 11 -3.28 -14.65 -4.41
C GLY A 11 -1.84 -14.38 -3.97
N PRO A 12 -0.88 -14.43 -4.93
CA PRO A 12 0.54 -14.56 -4.62
C PRO A 12 1.13 -13.46 -3.72
N VAL A 13 0.63 -12.22 -3.85
CA VAL A 13 1.10 -11.09 -3.03
C VAL A 13 0.67 -11.22 -1.57
N GLY A 14 -0.53 -11.72 -1.28
CA GLY A 14 -0.89 -11.99 0.12
C GLY A 14 -0.27 -13.30 0.62
N ASP A 15 -0.10 -14.28 -0.27
CA ASP A 15 0.51 -15.57 0.05
C ASP A 15 1.98 -15.44 0.46
N CYS A 16 2.74 -14.50 -0.12
CA CYS A 16 4.14 -14.29 0.25
C CYS A 16 4.32 -13.78 1.69
N LEU A 17 3.28 -13.20 2.29
CA LEU A 17 3.30 -12.70 3.66
C LEU A 17 2.93 -13.78 4.70
N LYS A 18 2.18 -14.82 4.31
CA LYS A 18 1.66 -15.87 5.21
C LYS A 18 2.74 -16.65 5.98
N PRO A 19 3.95 -16.90 5.43
CA PRO A 19 5.02 -17.53 6.20
C PRO A 19 5.53 -16.67 7.35
N ALA A 20 5.31 -15.35 7.29
CA ALA A 20 5.60 -14.41 8.36
C ALA A 20 4.33 -14.09 9.16
N SER A 21 4.47 -13.51 10.36
CA SER A 21 3.32 -13.05 11.15
C SER A 21 2.81 -11.69 10.63
N LEU A 22 2.53 -11.61 9.32
CA LEU A 22 2.18 -10.38 8.60
C LEU A 22 0.83 -10.53 7.89
N ALA A 23 -0.04 -9.55 8.10
CA ALA A 23 -1.25 -9.35 7.32
C ALA A 23 -1.00 -8.30 6.23
N THR A 24 -1.73 -8.37 5.12
CA THR A 24 -1.70 -7.30 4.12
C THR A 24 -2.36 -6.03 4.65
N THR A 25 -3.46 -6.19 5.40
CA THR A 25 -4.17 -5.08 6.04
C THR A 25 -4.64 -5.43 7.45
N ALA A 26 -4.78 -4.38 8.27
CA ALA A 26 -5.48 -4.42 9.54
C ALA A 26 -6.61 -3.38 9.54
N THR A 27 -7.83 -3.82 9.82
CA THR A 27 -9.02 -2.97 9.94
C THR A 27 -9.36 -2.79 11.41
N VAL A 28 -9.25 -1.56 11.90
CA VAL A 28 -9.49 -1.17 13.29
C VAL A 28 -10.81 -0.40 13.38
N PRO A 29 -11.84 -0.96 14.05
CA PRO A 29 -13.10 -0.25 14.26
C PRO A 29 -12.91 0.93 15.23
N VAL A 30 -13.34 2.13 14.82
CA VAL A 30 -13.27 3.36 15.65
C VAL A 30 -14.65 3.74 16.19
N SER A 31 -15.70 3.47 15.41
CA SER A 31 -17.10 3.67 15.79
C SER A 31 -17.99 2.60 15.15
N SER A 32 -19.30 2.68 15.34
CA SER A 32 -20.27 1.83 14.63
C SER A 32 -20.34 2.12 13.13
N THR A 33 -19.87 3.28 12.68
CA THR A 33 -19.97 3.76 11.29
C THR A 33 -18.61 3.96 10.62
N THR A 34 -17.51 3.73 11.33
CA THR A 34 -16.17 4.04 10.82
C THR A 34 -15.13 3.04 11.29
N SER A 35 -14.33 2.56 10.35
CA SER A 35 -13.10 1.80 10.62
C SER A 35 -11.92 2.44 9.91
N LEU A 36 -10.75 2.41 10.54
CA LEU A 36 -9.47 2.74 9.91
C LEU A 36 -8.83 1.48 9.35
N VAL A 37 -8.16 1.61 8.22
CA VAL A 37 -7.48 0.51 7.53
C VAL A 37 -6.01 0.88 7.39
N TYR A 38 -5.14 -0.02 7.82
CA TYR A 38 -3.69 0.11 7.73
C TYR A 38 -3.15 -0.97 6.82
N THR A 39 -2.31 -0.64 5.84
CA THR A 39 -1.59 -1.65 5.07
C THR A 39 -0.24 -1.97 5.73
N THR A 40 0.28 -3.16 5.49
CA THR A 40 1.73 -3.37 5.60
C THR A 40 2.46 -2.53 4.54
N GLY A 41 3.79 -2.44 4.65
CA GLY A 41 4.63 -1.92 3.57
C GLY A 41 4.57 -2.82 2.32
N HIS A 42 4.47 -2.21 1.15
CA HIS A 42 4.48 -2.87 -0.14
C HIS A 42 5.68 -2.43 -0.97
N ILE A 43 6.33 -3.42 -1.57
CA ILE A 43 7.34 -3.26 -2.63
C ILE A 43 6.70 -3.55 -4.00
N GLY A 44 7.43 -3.29 -5.09
CA GLY A 44 6.98 -3.59 -6.45
C GLY A 44 6.78 -5.09 -6.68
N LEU A 45 5.53 -5.55 -6.60
CA LEU A 45 5.13 -6.93 -6.91
C LEU A 45 4.05 -6.93 -7.98
N ASN A 46 4.16 -7.87 -8.92
CA ASN A 46 3.07 -8.15 -9.82
C ASN A 46 1.94 -8.86 -9.07
N LEU A 47 0.77 -8.22 -9.00
CA LEU A 47 -0.38 -8.72 -8.22
C LEU A 47 -0.82 -10.14 -8.60
N LYS A 48 -0.64 -10.54 -9.87
CA LYS A 48 -1.09 -11.84 -10.39
C LYS A 48 -0.08 -12.94 -10.20
N THR A 49 1.21 -12.64 -10.32
CA THR A 49 2.28 -13.65 -10.32
C THR A 49 3.10 -13.67 -9.03
N GLY A 50 3.08 -12.58 -8.25
CA GLY A 50 3.95 -12.39 -7.08
C GLY A 50 5.42 -12.15 -7.43
N ALA A 51 5.76 -11.97 -8.72
CA ALA A 51 7.11 -11.65 -9.15
C ALA A 51 7.46 -10.20 -8.79
N LEU A 52 8.74 -9.96 -8.51
CA LEU A 52 9.26 -8.60 -8.32
C LEU A 52 9.16 -7.81 -9.64
N VAL A 53 8.82 -6.54 -9.51
CA VAL A 53 8.81 -5.55 -10.61
C VAL A 53 9.80 -4.46 -10.21
N HIS A 54 10.92 -4.40 -10.93
CA HIS A 54 12.07 -3.55 -10.57
C HIS A 54 12.93 -3.16 -11.79
N GLU A 55 12.37 -3.32 -13.00
CA GLU A 55 13.03 -3.03 -14.26
C GLU A 55 13.23 -1.52 -14.45
N THR A 56 12.25 -0.72 -14.05
CA THR A 56 12.31 0.74 -13.99
C THR A 56 11.64 1.26 -12.71
N ALA A 57 11.99 2.48 -12.30
CA ALA A 57 11.35 3.11 -11.15
C ALA A 57 9.84 3.29 -11.37
N GLU A 58 9.42 3.70 -12.57
CA GLU A 58 8.00 3.85 -12.91
C GLU A 58 7.23 2.53 -12.75
N ALA A 59 7.77 1.43 -13.29
CA ALA A 59 7.12 0.12 -13.22
C ALA A 59 7.03 -0.39 -11.77
N GLU A 60 8.09 -0.19 -10.99
CA GLU A 60 8.10 -0.54 -9.57
C GLU A 60 7.04 0.26 -8.79
N PHE A 61 6.97 1.58 -8.96
CA PHE A 61 5.98 2.41 -8.27
C PHE A 61 4.55 2.11 -8.72
N GLU A 62 4.30 1.86 -10.00
CA GLU A 62 2.99 1.40 -10.50
C GLU A 62 2.59 0.08 -9.85
N ALA A 63 3.53 -0.87 -9.70
CA ALA A 63 3.28 -2.14 -9.04
C ALA A 63 2.99 -1.98 -7.53
N ILE A 64 3.75 -1.13 -6.83
CA ILE A 64 3.52 -0.79 -5.42
C ILE A 64 2.11 -0.24 -5.23
N PHE A 65 1.76 0.81 -5.99
CA PHE A 65 0.46 1.45 -5.90
C PHE A 65 -0.69 0.52 -6.31
N THR A 66 -0.50 -0.34 -7.31
CA THR A 66 -1.48 -1.36 -7.66
C THR A 66 -1.72 -2.35 -6.52
N CYS A 67 -0.66 -2.76 -5.81
CA CYS A 67 -0.80 -3.64 -4.65
C CYS A 67 -1.51 -2.94 -3.48
N LEU A 68 -1.15 -1.69 -3.19
CA LEU A 68 -1.81 -0.89 -2.14
C LEU A 68 -3.28 -0.64 -2.44
N ASP A 69 -3.62 -0.32 -3.70
CA ASP A 69 -5.01 -0.15 -4.14
C ASP A 69 -5.83 -1.42 -3.94
N ALA A 70 -5.27 -2.56 -4.37
CA ALA A 70 -5.90 -3.86 -4.17
C ALA A 70 -6.07 -4.19 -2.69
N ALA A 71 -5.05 -3.92 -1.87
CA ALA A 71 -5.06 -4.18 -0.43
C ALA A 71 -6.18 -3.38 0.27
N LEU A 72 -6.23 -2.07 0.01
CA LEU A 72 -7.25 -1.17 0.54
C LEU A 72 -8.66 -1.59 0.10
N LYS A 73 -8.86 -1.89 -1.18
CA LYS A 73 -10.16 -2.36 -1.71
C LYS A 73 -10.59 -3.68 -1.10
N ASN A 74 -9.68 -4.64 -0.93
CA ASN A 74 -9.95 -5.92 -0.28
C ASN A 74 -10.36 -5.74 1.19
N ALA A 75 -9.86 -4.70 1.86
CA ALA A 75 -10.25 -4.31 3.21
C ALA A 75 -11.55 -3.48 3.29
N GLY A 76 -12.19 -3.20 2.15
CA GLY A 76 -13.46 -2.47 2.08
C GLY A 76 -13.34 -0.96 1.84
N VAL A 77 -12.13 -0.43 1.61
CA VAL A 77 -11.95 0.99 1.23
C VAL A 77 -12.37 1.14 -0.23
N GLY A 78 -13.60 1.62 -0.46
CA GLY A 78 -14.29 1.54 -1.75
C GLY A 78 -13.51 2.08 -2.95
N GLN A 79 -12.85 3.24 -2.81
CA GLN A 79 -12.06 3.85 -3.89
C GLN A 79 -10.56 3.50 -3.82
N GLY A 80 -10.15 2.58 -2.94
CA GLY A 80 -8.75 2.17 -2.77
C GLY A 80 -7.83 3.36 -2.52
N LEU A 81 -6.80 3.52 -3.35
CA LEU A 81 -5.81 4.60 -3.21
C LEU A 81 -6.43 6.00 -3.23
N ALA A 82 -7.47 6.23 -4.02
CA ALA A 82 -8.12 7.54 -4.12
C ALA A 82 -8.85 7.96 -2.83
N GLN A 83 -9.00 7.03 -1.87
CA GLN A 83 -9.54 7.29 -0.54
C GLN A 83 -8.48 7.11 0.57
N GLY A 84 -7.25 6.72 0.21
CA GLY A 84 -6.15 6.64 1.16
C GLY A 84 -5.76 8.03 1.65
N TYR A 85 -5.70 8.28 2.96
CA TYR A 85 -5.50 9.63 3.52
C TYR A 85 -4.07 9.88 4.00
N ARG A 86 -3.28 8.82 4.18
CA ARG A 86 -1.91 8.89 4.69
C ARG A 86 -1.01 7.86 4.03
N PHE A 87 0.18 8.31 3.66
CA PHE A 87 1.24 7.48 3.07
C PHE A 87 2.56 7.68 3.81
N ILE A 88 3.31 6.59 3.92
CA ILE A 88 4.70 6.61 4.37
C ILE A 88 5.51 5.88 3.31
N SER A 89 6.49 6.57 2.73
CA SER A 89 7.40 6.01 1.73
C SER A 89 8.81 5.94 2.28
N TYR A 90 9.41 4.76 2.21
CA TYR A 90 10.84 4.57 2.39
C TYR A 90 11.47 4.40 1.01
N LEU A 91 12.38 5.31 0.64
CA LEU A 91 13.09 5.28 -0.64
C LEU A 91 14.57 5.04 -0.43
N VAL A 92 15.20 4.27 -1.31
CA VAL A 92 16.67 4.07 -1.30
C VAL A 92 17.38 5.27 -1.92
N HIS A 93 16.79 5.87 -2.96
CA HIS A 93 17.36 6.99 -3.69
C HIS A 93 16.40 8.18 -3.67
N ALA A 94 16.92 9.39 -3.40
CA ALA A 94 16.09 10.59 -3.27
C ALA A 94 15.51 11.05 -4.62
N GLU A 95 16.24 10.82 -5.70
CA GLU A 95 15.82 11.12 -7.07
C GLU A 95 14.56 10.36 -7.52
N ASP A 96 14.27 9.21 -6.90
CA ASP A 96 13.10 8.41 -7.21
C ASP A 96 11.78 9.04 -6.69
N GLU A 97 11.85 10.01 -5.77
CA GLU A 97 10.65 10.67 -5.21
C GLU A 97 9.82 11.34 -6.30
N LYS A 98 10.47 12.00 -7.27
CA LYS A 98 9.75 12.64 -8.37
C LYS A 98 8.98 11.61 -9.20
N VAL A 99 9.62 10.48 -9.51
CA VAL A 99 8.99 9.40 -10.29
C VAL A 99 7.81 8.80 -9.53
N MET A 100 7.98 8.56 -8.23
CA MET A 100 6.93 8.08 -7.33
C MET A 100 5.70 9.01 -7.37
N GLN A 101 5.90 10.32 -7.20
CA GLN A 101 4.81 11.31 -7.17
C GLN A 101 4.13 11.46 -8.54
N ASP A 102 4.89 11.46 -9.64
CA ASP A 102 4.36 11.53 -11.00
C ASP A 102 3.49 10.29 -11.34
N VAL A 103 3.90 9.10 -10.89
CA VAL A 103 3.12 7.87 -11.02
C VAL A 103 1.84 7.97 -10.20
N PHE A 104 1.92 8.37 -8.93
CA PHE A 104 0.76 8.51 -8.06
C PHE A 104 -0.28 9.48 -8.66
N GLN A 105 0.17 10.67 -9.08
CA GLN A 105 -0.71 11.69 -9.68
C GLN A 105 -1.40 11.19 -10.95
N ARG A 106 -0.73 10.36 -11.76
CA ARG A 106 -1.32 9.74 -12.95
C ARG A 106 -2.37 8.68 -12.59
N MET A 107 -2.12 7.87 -11.56
CA MET A 107 -3.02 6.80 -11.13
C MET A 107 -4.26 7.32 -10.39
N VAL A 108 -4.10 8.38 -9.59
CA VAL A 108 -5.19 8.99 -8.81
C VAL A 108 -5.21 10.53 -8.97
N PRO A 109 -5.63 11.04 -10.15
CA PRO A 109 -5.59 12.46 -10.45
C PRO A 109 -6.38 13.32 -9.45
N GLY A 110 -5.74 14.37 -8.93
CA GLY A 110 -6.35 15.33 -8.02
C GLY A 110 -6.40 14.92 -6.55
N HIS A 111 -5.93 13.72 -6.21
CA HIS A 111 -5.86 13.26 -4.82
C HIS A 111 -4.63 13.82 -4.10
N THR A 112 -4.81 14.32 -2.87
CA THR A 112 -3.75 15.00 -2.09
C THR A 112 -3.70 14.49 -0.64
N PRO A 113 -3.22 13.26 -0.41
CA PRO A 113 -3.12 12.69 0.94
C PRO A 113 -1.97 13.32 1.74
N THR A 114 -1.96 13.08 3.05
CA THR A 114 -0.75 13.35 3.85
C THR A 114 0.35 12.35 3.47
N TRP A 115 1.59 12.82 3.32
CA TRP A 115 2.69 11.98 2.87
C TRP A 115 3.96 12.25 3.67
N CYS A 116 4.61 11.19 4.15
CA CYS A 116 5.94 11.26 4.72
C CYS A 116 6.91 10.42 3.88
N THR A 117 7.99 11.05 3.40
CA THR A 117 9.06 10.36 2.66
C THR A 117 10.32 10.32 3.52
N VAL A 118 10.95 9.15 3.62
CA VAL A 118 12.21 8.93 4.33
C VAL A 118 13.20 8.25 3.41
N ILE A 119 14.44 8.74 3.36
CA ILE A 119 15.52 8.07 2.65
C ILE A 119 16.17 7.06 3.58
N VAL A 120 16.24 5.80 3.15
CA VAL A 120 16.77 4.68 3.90
C VAL A 120 17.98 4.08 3.20
N GLN A 121 18.82 3.34 3.95
CA GLN A 121 19.99 2.69 3.39
C GLN A 121 19.63 1.57 2.40
N GLU A 122 18.61 0.77 2.73
CA GLU A 122 18.18 -0.37 1.93
C GLU A 122 16.76 -0.80 2.29
N ILE A 123 16.10 -1.50 1.36
CA ILE A 123 14.85 -2.25 1.58
C ILE A 123 15.22 -3.72 1.75
N ASN A 124 14.52 -4.44 2.64
CA ASN A 124 14.83 -5.83 2.99
C ASN A 124 14.77 -6.81 1.79
N VAL A 125 14.14 -6.40 0.68
CA VAL A 125 14.20 -7.13 -0.59
C VAL A 125 15.23 -6.47 -1.50
N LYS A 126 16.31 -7.19 -1.77
CA LYS A 126 17.45 -6.70 -2.55
C LYS A 126 17.01 -6.20 -3.93
N GLY A 127 17.43 -4.98 -4.26
CA GLY A 127 17.20 -4.36 -5.57
C GLY A 127 15.93 -3.53 -5.66
N MET A 128 15.07 -3.54 -4.63
CA MET A 128 13.91 -2.66 -4.56
C MET A 128 14.33 -1.24 -4.22
N ARG A 129 13.65 -0.27 -4.86
CA ARG A 129 13.84 1.17 -4.66
C ARG A 129 13.01 1.70 -3.51
N ALA A 130 11.88 1.06 -3.24
CA ALA A 130 10.94 1.57 -2.28
C ALA A 130 10.16 0.49 -1.52
N GLU A 131 9.72 0.88 -0.33
CA GLU A 131 8.64 0.22 0.40
C GLU A 131 7.67 1.30 0.88
N ILE A 132 6.38 1.16 0.52
CA ILE A 132 5.35 2.17 0.80
C ILE A 132 4.20 1.55 1.56
N ALA A 133 3.73 2.22 2.62
CA ALA A 133 2.51 1.87 3.33
C ALA A 133 1.45 2.97 3.15
N ALA A 134 0.18 2.57 3.16
CA ALA A 134 -0.96 3.46 3.04
C ALA A 134 -1.99 3.20 4.14
N GLU A 135 -2.72 4.25 4.51
CA GLU A 135 -3.87 4.17 5.41
C GLU A 135 -5.13 4.65 4.70
N GLY A 136 -6.24 3.98 4.96
CA GLY A 136 -7.56 4.30 4.41
C GLY A 136 -8.65 4.26 5.47
N VAL A 137 -9.86 4.61 5.07
CA VAL A 137 -11.04 4.64 5.94
C VAL A 137 -12.18 3.87 5.30
N VAL A 138 -12.94 3.12 6.08
CA VAL A 138 -14.21 2.51 5.67
C VAL A 138 -15.33 3.21 6.42
N TYR A 139 -16.32 3.68 5.67
CA TYR A 139 -17.57 4.21 6.21
C TYR A 139 -18.64 3.12 6.05
N HIS A 140 -19.27 2.74 7.16
CA HIS A 140 -20.35 1.75 7.17
C HIS A 140 -21.68 2.46 7.13
N ASP A 141 -22.62 1.91 6.37
CA ASP A 141 -24.01 2.36 6.41
C ASP A 141 -24.59 2.10 7.81
N THR A 142 -25.41 3.04 8.29
CA THR A 142 -26.14 2.95 9.56
C THR A 142 -27.37 2.07 9.46
#